data_AF-A0A0F9KG63-F1
#
_entry.id   AF-A0A0F9KG63-F1
#
_cell.length_a   1.000
_cell.length_b   1.000
_cell.length_c   1.000
_cell.angle_alpha   90.00
_cell.angle_beta   90.00
_cell.angle_gamma   90.00
#
_symmetry.space_group_name_H-M   'P 1'
#
loop_
_entity.id
_entity.type
_entity.pdbx_description
1 polymer ?
#
loop_
_entity_poly.entity_id
_entity_poly.type
_entity_poly.pdbx_seq_one_letter_code
_entity_poly.pdbx_strand_id
1 'polypeptide(L)'
;MDPGGRPLTVESSDSKDAELWFNQKLGLAFLIPNAAFAGYELEGADSFEHKGRKFAYLKYQKEGKIIGYIVFKDEGFSIDWAETVAVGEIELQIDKRKETNLAVWKKGGLVYLILTNEDRSELLEYAERCIQLF
;
A
#
# COMPACT_ATOMS: atom_id res chain seq x y z
N MET A 1 -13.83 -9.38 8.04
CA MET A 1 -13.12 -9.88 6.85
C MET A 1 -11.73 -10.21 7.32
N ASP A 2 -11.34 -11.47 7.18
CA ASP A 2 -10.00 -11.94 7.46
C ASP A 2 -9.07 -11.41 6.35
N PRO A 3 -8.09 -10.54 6.65
CA PRO A 3 -7.16 -10.04 5.64
C PRO A 3 -6.21 -11.13 5.11
N GLY A 4 -6.19 -12.33 5.71
CA GLY A 4 -5.32 -13.45 5.32
C GLY A 4 -5.96 -14.52 4.42
N GLY A 5 -7.27 -14.44 4.14
CA GLY A 5 -8.02 -15.58 3.58
C GLY A 5 -8.25 -15.59 2.06
N ARG A 6 -7.80 -14.58 1.31
CA ARG A 6 -8.00 -14.53 -0.14
C ARG A 6 -6.72 -15.00 -0.85
N PRO A 7 -6.80 -15.99 -1.77
CA PRO A 7 -5.64 -16.41 -2.55
C PRO A 7 -5.14 -15.22 -3.38
N LEU A 8 -3.82 -15.00 -3.36
CA LEU A 8 -3.17 -13.96 -4.15
C LEU A 8 -3.12 -14.40 -5.61
N THR A 9 -3.39 -13.46 -6.54
CA THR A 9 -3.36 -13.77 -7.97
C THR A 9 -1.91 -13.97 -8.47
N VAL A 10 -0.96 -13.29 -7.83
CA VAL A 10 0.48 -13.44 -8.07
C VAL A 10 1.14 -13.75 -6.74
N GLU A 11 1.61 -14.98 -6.57
CA GLU A 11 2.47 -15.37 -5.45
C GLU A 11 3.92 -15.21 -5.90
N SER A 12 4.46 -13.99 -5.81
CA SER A 12 5.86 -13.69 -6.11
C SER A 12 6.41 -12.76 -5.06
N SER A 13 7.61 -13.09 -4.57
CA SER A 13 8.40 -12.24 -3.70
C SER A 13 9.27 -11.24 -4.46
N ASP A 14 9.29 -11.31 -5.80
CA ASP A 14 10.00 -10.34 -6.65
C ASP A 14 9.09 -9.15 -6.97
N SER A 15 9.49 -7.96 -6.49
CA SER A 15 8.76 -6.72 -6.72
C SER A 15 8.69 -6.35 -8.21
N LYS A 16 9.68 -6.74 -9.03
CA LYS A 16 9.67 -6.43 -10.48
C LYS A 16 8.61 -7.22 -11.24
N ASP A 17 8.37 -8.47 -10.84
CA ASP A 17 7.32 -9.29 -11.44
C ASP A 17 5.94 -8.69 -11.14
N ALA A 18 5.72 -8.24 -9.91
CA ALA A 18 4.50 -7.57 -9.51
C ALA A 18 4.33 -6.21 -10.24
N GLU A 19 5.38 -5.41 -10.37
CA GLU A 19 5.36 -4.15 -11.15
C GLU A 19 4.95 -4.40 -12.60
N LEU A 20 5.58 -5.37 -13.26
CA LEU A 20 5.29 -5.73 -14.64
C LEU A 20 3.83 -6.20 -14.79
N TRP A 21 3.37 -7.03 -13.86
CA TRP A 21 2.00 -7.53 -13.85
C TRP A 21 0.98 -6.40 -13.70
N PHE A 22 1.18 -5.46 -12.77
CA PHE A 22 0.28 -4.31 -12.60
C PHE A 22 0.26 -3.39 -13.81
N ASN A 23 1.42 -3.16 -14.42
CA ASN A 23 1.49 -2.36 -15.63
C ASN A 23 0.69 -3.00 -16.77
N GLN A 24 0.87 -4.30 -17.01
CA GLN A 24 0.15 -5.02 -18.06
C GLN A 24 -1.36 -5.16 -17.78
N LYS A 25 -1.74 -5.43 -16.53
CA LYS A 25 -3.13 -5.76 -16.17
C LYS A 25 -4.00 -4.54 -15.90
N LEU A 26 -3.44 -3.54 -15.22
CA LEU A 26 -4.17 -2.36 -14.74
C LEU A 26 -3.77 -1.07 -15.45
N GLY A 27 -2.67 -1.08 -16.22
CA GLY A 27 -2.09 0.15 -16.78
C GLY A 27 -1.57 1.09 -15.69
N LEU A 28 -1.14 0.52 -14.56
CA LEU A 28 -0.56 1.26 -13.45
C LEU A 28 0.95 1.05 -13.45
N ALA A 29 1.70 2.14 -13.61
CA ALA A 29 3.15 2.15 -13.45
C ALA A 29 3.47 2.86 -12.13
N PHE A 30 3.98 2.11 -11.17
CA PHE A 30 4.42 2.62 -9.87
C PHE A 30 5.57 1.78 -9.33
N LEU A 31 6.39 2.37 -8.48
CA LEU A 31 7.46 1.67 -7.78
C LEU A 31 6.87 0.86 -6.62
N ILE A 32 7.20 -0.42 -6.57
CA ILE A 32 6.85 -1.29 -5.45
C ILE A 32 7.96 -1.17 -4.40
N PRO A 33 7.64 -0.82 -3.14
CA PRO A 33 8.64 -0.79 -2.10
C PRO A 33 9.25 -2.16 -1.87
N ASN A 34 10.60 -2.22 -1.85
CA ASN A 34 11.30 -3.41 -1.42
C ASN A 34 11.12 -3.56 0.10
N ALA A 35 10.12 -4.31 0.51
CA ALA A 35 9.75 -4.44 1.91
C ALA A 35 10.82 -5.09 2.80
N ALA A 36 11.87 -5.67 2.20
CA ALA A 36 13.08 -6.10 2.92
C ALA A 36 13.66 -4.97 3.79
N PHE A 37 13.41 -3.69 3.46
CA PHE A 37 13.88 -2.56 4.25
C PHE A 37 13.36 -2.57 5.70
N ALA A 38 12.12 -2.98 5.97
CA ALA A 38 11.53 -2.97 7.32
C ALA A 38 11.40 -4.38 7.95
N GLY A 39 12.04 -5.38 7.33
CA GLY A 39 11.93 -6.78 7.72
C GLY A 39 10.60 -7.44 7.34
N TYR A 40 9.85 -6.85 6.41
CA TYR A 40 8.65 -7.47 5.85
C TYR A 40 9.01 -8.16 4.53
N GLU A 41 8.39 -9.30 4.29
CA GLU A 41 8.54 -10.05 3.05
C GLU A 41 7.31 -9.85 2.18
N LEU A 42 7.51 -9.64 0.87
CA LEU A 42 6.42 -9.63 -0.09
C LEU A 42 5.89 -11.05 -0.25
N GLU A 43 4.64 -11.28 0.11
CA GLU A 43 3.99 -12.58 -0.09
C GLU A 43 3.37 -12.66 -1.49
N GLY A 44 2.95 -11.52 -2.03
CA GLY A 44 2.44 -11.44 -3.39
C GLY A 44 1.53 -10.25 -3.64
N ALA A 45 0.85 -10.31 -4.78
CA ALA A 45 0.04 -9.25 -5.33
C ALA A 45 -1.33 -9.75 -5.78
N ASP A 46 -2.31 -8.87 -5.71
CA ASP A 46 -3.64 -9.06 -6.27
C ASP A 46 -4.16 -7.76 -6.89
N SER A 47 -5.25 -7.86 -7.64
CA SER A 47 -5.96 -6.70 -8.15
C SER A 47 -7.45 -6.87 -7.92
N PHE A 48 -8.13 -5.78 -7.61
CA PHE A 48 -9.57 -5.79 -7.48
C PHE A 48 -10.18 -4.53 -8.05
N GLU A 49 -11.48 -4.61 -8.34
CA GLU A 49 -12.27 -3.46 -8.77
C GLU A 49 -13.30 -3.13 -7.70
N HIS A 50 -13.44 -1.84 -7.38
CA HIS A 50 -14.48 -1.35 -6.50
C HIS A 50 -15.04 -0.04 -7.04
N LYS A 51 -16.37 0.02 -7.23
CA LYS A 51 -17.08 1.18 -7.78
C LYS A 51 -16.48 1.69 -9.10
N GLY A 52 -16.10 0.78 -9.99
CA GLY A 52 -15.51 1.09 -11.31
C GLY A 52 -14.04 1.53 -11.26
N ARG A 53 -13.42 1.57 -10.07
CA ARG A 53 -12.00 1.88 -9.91
C ARG A 53 -11.19 0.61 -9.72
N LYS A 54 -10.05 0.52 -10.40
CA LYS A 54 -9.08 -0.57 -10.27
C LYS A 54 -8.06 -0.27 -9.18
N PHE A 55 -7.77 -1.29 -8.37
CA PHE A 55 -6.83 -1.22 -7.27
C PHE A 55 -5.77 -2.31 -7.45
N ALA A 56 -4.51 -1.90 -7.35
CA ALA A 56 -3.39 -2.79 -7.11
C ALA A 56 -3.29 -3.06 -5.61
N TYR A 57 -3.07 -4.31 -5.21
CA TYR A 57 -2.88 -4.72 -3.83
C TYR A 57 -1.63 -5.57 -3.70
N LEU A 58 -0.78 -5.24 -2.74
CA LEU A 58 0.40 -6.00 -2.36
C LEU A 58 0.25 -6.41 -0.90
N LYS A 59 0.53 -7.67 -0.61
CA LYS A 59 0.51 -8.21 0.75
C LYS A 59 1.94 -8.44 1.22
N TYR A 60 2.28 -7.82 2.34
CA TYR A 60 3.55 -8.01 3.01
C TYR A 60 3.33 -8.64 4.38
N GLN A 61 4.27 -9.46 4.83
CA GLN A 61 4.18 -10.14 6.12
C GLN A 61 5.50 -10.11 6.90
N LYS A 62 5.40 -9.97 8.23
CA LYS A 62 6.51 -10.05 9.19
C LYS A 62 5.99 -10.64 10.51
N GLU A 63 6.54 -11.76 10.95
CA GLU A 63 6.20 -12.37 12.25
C GLU A 63 4.69 -12.55 12.50
N GLY A 64 3.93 -12.92 11.46
CA GLY A 64 2.47 -13.09 11.53
C GLY A 64 1.65 -11.79 11.42
N LYS A 65 2.32 -10.65 11.26
CA LYS A 65 1.70 -9.34 11.06
C LYS A 65 1.66 -8.99 9.58
N ILE A 66 0.59 -8.32 9.15
CA ILE A 66 0.30 -8.07 7.74
C ILE A 66 0.29 -6.56 7.46
N ILE A 67 0.94 -6.17 6.37
CA ILE A 67 0.79 -4.87 5.73
C ILE A 67 0.12 -5.07 4.38
N GLY A 68 -0.98 -4.38 4.15
CA GLY A 68 -1.60 -4.23 2.84
C GLY A 68 -1.18 -2.91 2.21
N TYR A 69 -0.57 -2.95 1.04
CA TYR A 69 -0.19 -1.78 0.27
C TYR A 69 -1.06 -1.69 -0.99
N ILE A 70 -1.85 -0.64 -1.08
CA ILE A 70 -2.85 -0.42 -2.13
C ILE A 70 -2.44 0.77 -2.98
N VAL A 71 -2.52 0.62 -4.30
CA VAL A 71 -2.26 1.71 -5.26
C VAL A 71 -3.38 1.82 -6.28
N PHE A 72 -3.82 3.05 -6.57
CA PHE A 72 -4.87 3.33 -7.56
C PHE A 72 -4.76 4.76 -8.10
N LYS A 73 -5.48 5.07 -9.19
CA LYS A 73 -5.49 6.42 -9.77
C LYS A 73 -6.23 7.42 -8.89
N ASP A 74 -5.69 8.63 -8.78
CA ASP A 74 -6.33 9.74 -8.07
C ASP A 74 -7.49 10.36 -8.88
N GLU A 75 -8.55 9.58 -9.07
CA GLU A 75 -9.78 10.01 -9.74
C GLU A 75 -10.67 10.80 -8.75
N GLY A 76 -10.13 11.87 -8.18
CA GLY A 76 -10.81 12.71 -7.19
C GLY A 76 -11.03 12.01 -5.84
N PHE A 77 -10.10 11.14 -5.44
CA PHE A 77 -10.22 10.45 -4.15
C PHE A 77 -10.04 11.47 -3.02
N SER A 78 -11.02 11.52 -2.13
CA SER A 78 -11.00 12.35 -0.94
C SER A 78 -11.66 11.61 0.22
N ILE A 79 -10.98 11.64 1.36
CA ILE A 79 -11.44 11.13 2.64
C ILE A 79 -11.08 12.20 3.67
N ASP A 80 -11.92 12.31 4.70
CA ASP A 80 -11.61 13.11 5.87
C ASP A 80 -10.67 12.31 6.79
N TRP A 81 -9.41 12.75 6.86
CA TRP A 81 -8.33 12.09 7.58
C TRP A 81 -8.12 12.76 8.94
N ALA A 82 -7.76 11.96 9.94
CA ALA A 82 -7.62 12.47 11.31
C ALA A 82 -6.38 13.37 11.47
N GLU A 83 -5.30 13.05 10.75
CA GLU A 83 -4.01 13.71 10.90
C GLU A 83 -3.32 13.88 9.53
N THR A 84 -2.50 14.92 9.39
CA THR A 84 -1.58 15.10 8.27
C THR A 84 -0.18 15.39 8.80
N VAL A 85 0.80 14.62 8.33
CA VAL A 85 2.22 14.70 8.67
C VAL A 85 3.00 14.99 7.39
N ALA A 86 3.93 15.94 7.42
CA ALA A 86 4.80 16.22 6.28
C ALA A 86 6.01 15.27 6.29
N VAL A 87 6.24 14.57 5.18
CA VAL A 87 7.40 13.70 4.94
C VAL A 87 8.12 14.19 3.69
N GLY A 88 9.13 15.05 3.88
CA GLY A 88 9.75 15.77 2.77
C GLY A 88 8.73 16.70 2.09
N GLU A 89 8.54 16.53 0.79
CA GLU A 89 7.52 17.27 0.00
C GLU A 89 6.17 16.55 -0.08
N ILE A 90 6.04 15.38 0.54
CA ILE A 90 4.81 14.57 0.51
C ILE A 90 4.00 14.80 1.79
N GLU A 91 2.71 15.09 1.64
CA GLU A 91 1.76 15.07 2.74
C GLU A 91 1.26 13.65 2.98
N LEU A 92 1.59 13.10 4.15
CA LEU A 92 1.14 11.81 4.63
C LEU A 92 -0.08 12.01 5.52
N GLN A 93 -1.22 11.49 5.08
CA GLN A 93 -2.48 11.55 5.82
C GLN A 93 -2.66 10.25 6.60
N ILE A 94 -2.99 10.35 7.89
CA ILE A 94 -3.03 9.21 8.81
C ILE A 94 -4.39 9.15 9.49
N ASP A 95 -4.88 7.94 9.70
CA ASP A 95 -6.14 7.69 10.38
C ASP A 95 -6.16 6.29 11.01
N LYS A 96 -7.08 6.08 11.95
CA LYS A 96 -7.34 4.78 12.59
C LYS A 96 -8.81 4.44 12.48
N ARG A 97 -9.11 3.30 11.85
CA ARG A 97 -10.47 2.77 11.69
C ARG A 97 -10.57 1.43 12.39
N LYS A 98 -11.22 1.40 13.57
CA LYS A 98 -11.26 0.23 14.46
C LYS A 98 -9.82 -0.19 14.84
N GLU A 99 -9.44 -1.44 14.57
CA GLU A 99 -8.11 -1.99 14.85
C GLU A 99 -7.11 -1.80 13.70
N THR A 100 -7.49 -1.09 12.62
CA THR A 100 -6.64 -0.89 11.45
C THR A 100 -6.17 0.56 11.38
N ASN A 101 -4.85 0.74 11.37
CA ASN A 101 -4.20 2.00 11.08
C ASN A 101 -4.00 2.15 9.57
N LEU A 102 -4.15 3.39 9.11
CA LEU A 102 -4.16 3.76 7.70
C LEU A 102 -3.16 4.91 7.48
N ALA A 103 -2.36 4.81 6.42
CA ALA A 103 -1.55 5.93 5.93
C ALA A 103 -1.77 6.11 4.44
N VAL A 104 -2.01 7.34 3.99
CA VAL A 104 -2.27 7.68 2.60
C VAL A 104 -1.43 8.85 2.15
N TRP A 105 -0.91 8.76 0.94
CA TRP A 105 -0.32 9.89 0.25
C TRP A 105 -0.63 9.84 -1.24
N LYS A 106 -0.38 10.95 -1.91
CA LYS A 106 -0.60 11.11 -3.35
C LYS A 106 0.70 11.50 -4.03
N LYS A 107 1.01 10.85 -5.16
CA LYS A 107 2.14 11.22 -6.01
C LYS A 107 1.90 10.78 -7.45
N GLY A 108 2.24 11.63 -8.41
CA GLY A 108 2.20 11.27 -9.83
C GLY A 108 0.82 10.87 -10.36
N GLY A 109 -0.27 11.43 -9.81
CA GLY A 109 -1.64 11.04 -10.19
C GLY A 109 -2.11 9.70 -9.62
N LEU A 110 -1.35 9.12 -8.68
CA LEU A 110 -1.69 7.91 -7.95
C LEU A 110 -1.93 8.22 -6.47
N VAL A 111 -2.80 7.42 -5.87
CA VAL A 111 -3.00 7.34 -4.43
C VAL A 111 -2.36 6.06 -3.94
N TYR A 112 -1.59 6.18 -2.86
CA TYR A 112 -0.96 5.09 -2.15
C TYR A 112 -1.61 4.98 -0.78
N LEU A 113 -1.96 3.78 -0.38
CA LEU A 113 -2.63 3.49 0.88
C LEU A 113 -1.96 2.30 1.55
N ILE A 114 -1.50 2.48 2.77
CA ILE A 114 -1.09 1.41 3.66
C ILE A 114 -2.23 1.14 4.65
N LEU A 115 -2.55 -0.14 4.83
CA LEU A 115 -3.41 -0.62 5.91
C LEU A 115 -2.68 -1.68 6.72
N THR A 116 -2.74 -1.56 8.04
CA THR A 116 -2.11 -2.50 8.95
C THR A 116 -2.78 -2.53 10.31
N ASN A 117 -2.64 -3.65 11.03
CA ASN A 117 -3.01 -3.73 12.44
C ASN A 117 -1.79 -3.50 13.36
N GLU A 118 -0.63 -3.16 12.79
CA GLU A 118 0.53 -2.65 13.53
C GLU A 118 0.22 -1.32 14.20
N ASP A 119 1.03 -0.94 15.17
CA ASP A 119 0.89 0.36 15.80
C ASP A 119 1.24 1.53 14.86
N ARG A 120 0.93 2.75 15.32
CA ARG A 120 1.12 3.98 14.54
C ARG A 120 2.59 4.24 14.22
N SER A 121 3.52 3.88 15.11
CA SER A 121 4.94 4.15 14.92
C SER A 121 5.52 3.29 13.81
N GLU A 122 5.18 2.00 13.80
CA GLU A 122 5.56 1.06 12.73
C GLU A 122 4.94 1.45 11.39
N LEU A 123 3.67 1.88 11.38
CA LEU A 123 3.01 2.39 10.18
C LEU A 123 3.75 3.61 9.59
N LEU A 124 4.08 4.57 10.45
CA LEU A 124 4.79 5.78 10.04
C LEU A 124 6.16 5.46 9.46
N GLU A 125 6.94 4.63 10.15
CA GLU A 125 8.26 4.22 9.68
C GLU A 125 8.18 3.54 8.31
N TYR A 126 7.21 2.63 8.12
CA TYR A 126 7.03 1.96 6.83
C TYR A 126 6.59 2.94 5.73
N ALA A 127 5.66 3.85 6.03
CA ALA A 127 5.19 4.85 5.08
C ALA A 127 6.30 5.82 4.65
N GLU A 128 7.11 6.31 5.59
CA GLU A 128 8.24 7.19 5.31
C GLU A 128 9.27 6.52 4.38
N ARG A 129 9.59 5.25 4.63
CA ARG A 129 10.50 4.47 3.77
C ARG A 129 9.93 4.28 2.36
N CYS A 130 8.63 4.06 2.23
CA CYS A 130 7.97 4.01 0.92
C CYS A 130 8.05 5.35 0.19
N ILE A 131 7.86 6.44 0.92
CA ILE A 131 7.93 7.82 0.41
C ILE A 131 9.34 8.20 -0.07
N GLN A 132 10.39 7.61 0.51
CA GLN A 132 11.78 7.87 0.10
C GLN A 132 12.20 7.22 -1.22
N LEU A 133 11.37 6.36 -1.83
CA LEU A 133 11.69 5.65 -3.09
C LEU A 133 11.58 6.52 -4.36
N PHE A 134 11.47 7.82 -4.19
CA PHE A 134 10.58 8.67 -4.96
C PHE A 134 11.23 10.03 -5.16
#